data_AF-A0A0N4YS27-F1
#
_entry.id   AF-A0A0N4YS27-F1
#
_cell.length_a   1.000
_cell.length_b   1.000
_cell.length_c   1.000
_cell.angle_alpha   90.00
_cell.angle_beta   90.00
_cell.angle_gamma   90.00
#
_symmetry.space_group_name_H-M   'P 1'
#
loop_
_entity.id
_entity.type
_entity.pdbx_description
1 polymer ?
#
loop_
_entity_poly.entity_id
_entity_poly.type
_entity_poly.pdbx_seq_one_letter_code
_entity_poly.pdbx_strand_id
1 'polypeptide(L)'
;MRFVRKHSHVGLLPDPCADDEDMDDGYVEKRNEKEWDIEFTELELASMLVYNILKQRRSIAKELAAVSYSWKPRFQYLVSVIRVFTRRLKEKLDEEAKKGDELDMKNSKLLTVANNVGFIANCFLVNICDLHAKISPSWIQRKRRISSGEIIAPHKRRRS
;
A
#
# COMPACT_ATOMS: atom_id res chain seq x y z
N MET A 1 32.33 -0.80 -4.12
CA MET A 1 32.33 -1.88 -5.13
C MET A 1 31.24 -1.61 -6.14
N ARG A 2 31.58 -1.38 -7.40
CA ARG A 2 30.63 -1.29 -8.52
C ARG A 2 30.46 -2.68 -9.10
N PHE A 3 29.23 -3.14 -9.32
CA PHE A 3 28.97 -4.37 -10.07
C PHE A 3 27.77 -4.22 -11.01
N VAL A 4 28.11 -4.32 -12.30
CA VAL A 4 27.39 -4.88 -13.46
C VAL A 4 25.86 -4.77 -13.47
N ARG A 5 25.36 -3.80 -14.27
CA ARG A 5 23.99 -3.82 -14.82
C ARG A 5 23.85 -5.02 -15.75
N LYS A 6 23.15 -6.08 -15.31
CA LYS A 6 22.46 -6.97 -16.23
C LYS A 6 21.11 -6.32 -16.56
N HIS A 7 21.01 -5.81 -17.78
CA HIS A 7 19.76 -5.40 -18.39
C HIS A 7 18.88 -6.65 -18.62
N SER A 8 18.14 -7.06 -17.61
CA SER A 8 16.86 -7.75 -17.79
C SER A 8 15.76 -6.69 -17.74
N HIS A 9 14.70 -6.85 -18.53
CA HIS A 9 13.53 -5.98 -18.50
C HIS A 9 12.81 -6.16 -17.16
N VAL A 10 13.32 -5.55 -16.10
CA VAL A 10 12.73 -5.60 -14.76
C VAL A 10 11.48 -4.72 -14.81
N GLY A 11 10.32 -5.37 -14.93
CA GLY A 11 9.04 -4.72 -14.66
C GLY A 11 9.00 -4.27 -13.20
N LEU A 12 8.13 -3.31 -12.87
CA LEU A 12 7.94 -2.81 -11.49
C LEU A 12 7.54 -3.90 -10.48
N LEU A 13 7.10 -5.07 -10.96
CA LEU A 13 6.72 -6.22 -10.14
C LEU A 13 7.56 -7.43 -10.58
N PRO A 14 8.13 -8.19 -9.62
CA PRO A 14 8.83 -9.43 -9.93
C PRO A 14 7.86 -10.48 -10.46
N ASP A 15 8.42 -11.46 -11.17
CA ASP A 15 7.66 -12.58 -11.72
C ASP A 15 7.34 -13.61 -10.61
N PRO A 16 6.09 -14.09 -10.50
CA PRO A 16 5.76 -15.19 -9.60
C PRO A 16 6.45 -16.48 -10.07
N CYS A 17 7.00 -17.25 -9.12
CA CYS A 17 7.81 -18.43 -9.41
C CYS A 17 6.93 -19.69 -9.42
N ALA A 18 7.26 -20.70 -10.23
CA ALA A 18 6.38 -21.87 -10.46
C ALA A 18 6.21 -22.83 -9.27
N ASP A 19 6.90 -22.62 -8.15
CA ASP A 19 6.88 -23.51 -6.97
C ASP A 19 5.91 -23.04 -5.86
N ASP A 20 4.98 -22.13 -6.19
CA ASP A 20 4.10 -21.39 -5.27
C ASP A 20 2.90 -22.22 -4.72
N GLU A 21 3.07 -23.51 -4.40
CA GLU A 21 1.99 -24.33 -3.79
C GLU A 21 2.04 -24.41 -2.25
N ASP A 22 3.18 -24.12 -1.61
CA ASP A 22 3.32 -24.16 -0.13
C ASP A 22 3.84 -22.83 0.43
N MET A 23 2.92 -21.89 0.63
CA MET A 23 3.19 -20.57 1.21
C MET A 23 3.19 -20.62 2.75
N ASP A 24 4.26 -21.18 3.33
CA ASP A 24 4.53 -21.12 4.78
C ASP A 24 5.39 -19.90 5.17
N ASP A 25 5.27 -19.47 6.44
CA ASP A 25 5.77 -18.22 7.06
C ASP A 25 7.29 -18.01 6.90
N GLY A 26 8.04 -19.08 6.64
CA GLY A 26 9.50 -19.10 6.48
C GLY A 26 10.04 -18.68 5.10
N TYR A 27 9.22 -18.61 4.04
CA TYR A 27 9.73 -18.31 2.69
C TYR A 27 10.05 -16.82 2.46
N VAL A 28 9.28 -15.93 3.12
CA VAL A 28 9.46 -14.47 2.99
C VAL A 28 10.80 -14.00 3.60
N GLU A 29 11.40 -14.78 4.51
CA GLU A 29 12.68 -14.44 5.14
C GLU A 29 13.91 -14.67 4.24
N LYS A 30 13.84 -15.53 3.22
CA LYS A 30 15.04 -15.93 2.46
C LYS A 30 15.22 -15.28 1.09
N ARG A 31 14.17 -14.72 0.46
CA ARG A 31 14.24 -14.29 -0.96
C ARG A 31 14.21 -12.78 -1.21
N ASN A 32 13.98 -11.94 -0.21
CA ASN A 32 13.60 -10.54 -0.44
C ASN A 32 14.65 -9.45 -0.17
N GLU A 33 15.93 -9.77 0.02
CA GLU A 33 16.95 -8.71 0.13
C GLU A 33 17.41 -8.13 -1.23
N LYS A 34 17.16 -8.84 -2.35
CA LYS A 34 17.67 -8.45 -3.68
C LYS A 34 16.61 -8.12 -4.74
N GLU A 35 15.34 -8.48 -4.53
CA GLU A 35 14.34 -8.52 -5.62
C GLU A 35 13.34 -7.35 -5.58
N TRP A 36 13.21 -6.66 -4.45
CA TRP A 36 12.30 -5.52 -4.27
C TRP A 36 13.05 -4.24 -3.90
N ASP A 37 14.02 -3.83 -4.73
CA ASP A 37 14.69 -2.52 -4.63
C ASP A 37 13.78 -1.38 -5.13
N ILE A 38 12.54 -1.33 -4.63
CA ILE A 38 11.55 -0.30 -4.95
C ILE A 38 11.04 0.27 -3.64
N GLU A 39 11.13 1.60 -3.49
CA GLU A 39 10.54 2.26 -2.34
C GLU A 39 9.01 2.15 -2.42
N PHE A 40 8.37 1.65 -1.35
CA PHE A 40 6.91 1.55 -1.26
C PHE A 40 6.18 2.85 -1.63
N THR A 41 6.81 4.01 -1.38
CA THR A 41 6.29 5.34 -1.75
C THR A 41 6.24 5.53 -3.27
N GLU A 42 7.26 5.09 -4.01
CA GLU A 42 7.25 5.13 -5.48
C GLU A 42 6.19 4.19 -6.05
N LEU A 43 6.05 3.02 -5.44
CA LEU A 43 5.02 2.05 -5.82
C LEU A 43 3.61 2.60 -5.56
N GLU A 44 3.38 3.32 -4.46
CA GLU A 44 2.12 4.01 -4.20
C GLU A 44 1.83 5.07 -5.27
N LEU A 45 2.82 5.92 -5.61
CA LEU A 45 2.67 6.93 -6.64
C LEU A 45 2.32 6.32 -8.00
N ALA A 46 3.08 5.32 -8.44
CA ALA A 46 2.83 4.63 -9.71
C ALA A 46 1.44 3.96 -9.72
N SER A 47 1.09 3.26 -8.63
CA SER A 47 -0.20 2.60 -8.49
C SER A 47 -1.36 3.59 -8.57
N MET A 48 -1.24 4.76 -7.91
CA MET A 48 -2.26 5.80 -7.96
C MET A 48 -2.39 6.45 -9.33
N LEU A 49 -1.28 6.70 -10.03
CA LEU A 49 -1.30 7.21 -11.40
C LEU A 49 -2.05 6.25 -12.33
N VAL A 50 -1.68 4.96 -12.30
CA VAL A 50 -2.35 3.93 -13.10
C VAL A 50 -3.82 3.85 -12.74
N TYR A 51 -4.16 3.80 -11.44
CA TYR A 51 -5.56 3.75 -10.99
C TYR A 51 -6.39 4.91 -11.55
N ASN A 52 -5.87 6.14 -11.47
CA ASN A 52 -6.57 7.33 -11.96
C ASN A 52 -6.72 7.34 -13.49
N ILE A 53 -5.69 6.91 -14.23
CA ILE A 53 -5.77 6.78 -15.70
C ILE A 53 -6.86 5.78 -16.07
N LEU A 54 -6.86 4.59 -15.47
CA LEU A 54 -7.82 3.53 -15.78
C LEU A 54 -9.25 3.89 -15.38
N LYS A 55 -9.41 4.60 -14.25
CA LYS A 55 -10.70 5.16 -13.82
C LYS A 55 -11.26 6.16 -14.82
N GLN A 56 -10.42 7.00 -15.42
CA GLN A 56 -10.85 8.00 -16.40
C GLN A 56 -11.00 7.43 -17.83
N ARG A 57 -10.19 6.41 -18.19
CA ARG A 57 -10.09 5.87 -19.54
C ARG A 57 -10.47 4.39 -19.56
N ARG A 58 -11.78 4.14 -19.61
CA ARG A 58 -12.33 2.77 -19.62
C ARG A 58 -11.87 1.93 -20.82
N SER A 59 -11.52 2.54 -21.95
CA SER A 59 -10.96 1.81 -23.12
C SER A 59 -9.65 1.12 -22.76
N ILE A 60 -8.72 1.84 -22.14
CA ILE A 60 -7.42 1.30 -21.69
C ILE A 60 -7.62 0.19 -20.66
N ALA A 61 -8.58 0.36 -19.73
CA ALA A 61 -8.92 -0.67 -18.75
C ALA A 61 -9.41 -1.97 -19.41
N LYS A 62 -10.22 -1.87 -20.48
CA LYS A 62 -10.68 -3.04 -21.25
C LYS A 62 -9.54 -3.74 -21.99
N GLU A 63 -8.64 -2.96 -22.59
CA GLU A 63 -7.45 -3.50 -23.26
C GLU A 63 -6.54 -4.24 -22.27
N LEU A 64 -6.28 -3.64 -21.10
CA LEU A 64 -5.52 -4.30 -20.04
C LEU A 64 -6.24 -5.55 -19.49
N ALA A 65 -7.56 -5.53 -19.38
CA ALA A 65 -8.33 -6.70 -18.96
C ALA A 65 -8.17 -7.87 -19.94
N ALA A 66 -8.09 -7.59 -21.25
CA ALA A 66 -7.89 -8.60 -22.29
C ALA A 66 -6.53 -9.32 -22.17
N VAL A 67 -5.49 -8.63 -21.69
CA VAL A 67 -4.15 -9.20 -21.45
C VAL A 67 -3.91 -9.58 -19.98
N SER A 68 -4.99 -9.83 -19.22
CA SER A 68 -4.90 -10.01 -17.77
C SER A 68 -4.09 -11.22 -17.30
N TYR A 69 -3.92 -12.22 -18.15
CA TYR A 69 -3.04 -13.36 -17.87
C TYR A 69 -1.58 -12.95 -17.60
N SER A 70 -1.11 -11.81 -18.14
CA SER A 70 0.27 -11.36 -17.98
C SER A 70 0.53 -10.58 -16.68
N TRP A 71 -0.47 -9.87 -16.14
CA TRP A 71 -0.30 -9.02 -14.97
C TRP A 71 -1.01 -9.54 -13.71
N LYS A 72 -2.12 -10.26 -13.83
CA LYS A 72 -2.85 -10.77 -12.64
C LYS A 72 -1.96 -11.59 -11.70
N PRO A 73 -1.13 -12.53 -12.18
CA PRO A 73 -0.24 -13.30 -11.29
C PRO A 73 0.71 -12.40 -10.49
N ARG A 74 1.29 -11.37 -11.13
CA ARG A 74 2.19 -10.41 -10.47
C ARG A 74 1.47 -9.58 -9.40
N PHE A 75 0.22 -9.16 -9.67
CA PHE A 75 -0.59 -8.43 -8.69
C PHE A 75 -1.10 -9.34 -7.56
N GLN A 76 -1.39 -10.61 -7.83
CA GLN A 76 -1.71 -11.60 -6.78
C GLN A 76 -0.53 -11.80 -5.84
N TYR A 77 0.68 -12.00 -6.40
CA TYR A 77 1.91 -12.09 -5.63
C TYR A 77 2.15 -10.82 -4.78
N LEU A 78 2.01 -9.63 -5.38
CA LEU A 78 2.12 -8.35 -4.68
C LEU A 78 1.16 -8.26 -3.49
N VAL A 79 -0.11 -8.63 -3.66
CA VAL A 79 -1.10 -8.61 -2.58
C VAL A 79 -0.70 -9.55 -1.45
N SER A 80 -0.20 -10.76 -1.77
CA SER A 80 0.29 -11.71 -0.77
C SER A 80 1.48 -11.15 0.02
N VAL A 81 2.47 -10.58 -0.67
CA VAL A 81 3.63 -9.92 -0.03
C VAL A 81 3.18 -8.77 0.88
N ILE A 82 2.32 -7.88 0.39
CA ILE A 82 1.80 -6.75 1.17
C ILE A 82 1.02 -7.24 2.39
N ARG A 83 0.24 -8.32 2.28
CA ARG A 83 -0.53 -8.85 3.40
C ARG A 83 0.38 -9.34 4.53
N VAL A 84 1.43 -10.09 4.21
CA VAL A 84 2.41 -10.55 5.21
C VAL A 84 3.17 -9.36 5.79
N PHE A 85 3.63 -8.44 4.94
CA PHE A 85 4.37 -7.25 5.35
C PHE A 85 3.57 -6.37 6.30
N THR A 86 2.33 -6.02 5.94
CA THR A 86 1.44 -5.17 6.75
C THR A 86 1.05 -5.83 8.07
N ARG A 87 0.86 -7.17 8.08
CA ARG A 87 0.62 -7.93 9.32
C ARG A 87 1.80 -7.79 10.29
N ARG A 88 3.01 -8.13 9.85
CA ARG A 88 4.23 -8.07 10.67
C ARG A 88 4.52 -6.65 11.16
N LEU A 89 4.34 -5.65 10.29
CA LEU A 89 4.56 -4.25 10.63
C LEU A 89 3.53 -3.74 11.65
N LYS A 90 2.28 -4.18 11.53
CA LYS A 90 1.22 -3.85 12.49
C LYS A 90 1.50 -4.49 13.86
N GLU A 91 1.86 -5.77 13.90
CA GLU A 91 2.25 -6.45 15.14
C GLU A 91 3.38 -5.70 15.86
N LYS A 92 4.42 -5.28 15.12
CA LYS A 92 5.51 -4.47 15.66
C LYS A 92 5.03 -3.15 16.26
N LEU A 93 4.18 -2.41 15.54
CA LEU A 93 3.62 -1.13 16.01
C LEU A 93 2.71 -1.31 17.23
N ASP A 94 1.93 -2.39 17.28
CA ASP A 94 1.05 -2.71 18.41
C ASP A 94 1.89 -3.05 19.67
N GLU A 95 3.03 -3.72 19.52
CA GLU A 95 3.96 -3.99 20.63
C GLU A 95 4.71 -2.73 21.11
N GLU A 96 5.13 -1.85 20.20
CA GLU A 96 5.72 -0.54 20.54
C GLU A 96 4.71 0.33 21.32
N ALA A 97 3.45 0.36 20.87
CA ALA A 97 2.38 1.10 21.54
C ALA A 97 2.10 0.59 22.96
N LYS A 98 2.17 -0.73 23.20
CA LYS A 98 2.02 -1.32 24.55
C LYS A 98 3.16 -0.97 25.49
N LYS A 99 4.38 -0.80 24.96
CA LYS A 99 5.57 -0.41 25.74
C LYS A 99 5.59 1.06 26.12
N GLY A 100 4.68 1.87 25.56
CA GLY A 100 4.66 3.32 25.77
C GLY A 100 5.77 4.05 25.03
N ASP A 101 6.39 3.39 24.05
CA ASP A 101 7.41 3.99 23.20
C ASP A 101 6.75 5.05 22.29
N GLU A 102 7.53 6.07 21.90
CA GLU A 102 7.07 7.08 20.93
C GLU A 102 6.63 6.36 19.64
N LEU A 103 5.39 6.62 19.20
CA LEU A 103 4.82 6.00 18.01
C LEU A 103 5.79 6.18 16.83
N ASP A 104 6.33 5.09 16.29
CA ASP A 104 7.24 5.15 15.15
C ASP A 104 6.47 5.67 13.92
N MET A 105 6.56 6.98 13.72
CA MET A 105 5.91 7.71 12.64
C MET A 105 6.36 7.22 11.26
N LYS A 106 7.58 6.68 11.14
CA LYS A 106 8.11 6.12 9.89
C LYS A 106 7.43 4.79 9.59
N ASN A 107 7.37 3.87 10.56
CA ASN A 107 6.67 2.60 10.40
C ASN A 107 5.16 2.79 10.19
N SER A 108 4.53 3.76 10.88
CA SER A 108 3.13 4.11 10.68
C SER A 108 2.84 4.64 9.27
N LYS A 109 3.72 5.51 8.74
CA LYS A 109 3.63 5.98 7.35
C LYS A 109 3.82 4.81 6.38
N LEU A 110 4.81 3.96 6.59
CA LEU A 110 5.07 2.79 5.73
C LEU A 110 3.89 1.82 5.69
N LEU A 111 3.24 1.57 6.84
CA LEU A 111 2.01 0.77 6.91
C LEU A 111 0.88 1.41 6.09
N THR A 112 0.74 2.73 6.14
CA THR A 112 -0.26 3.46 5.33
C THR A 112 0.00 3.30 3.84
N VAL A 113 1.25 3.46 3.41
CA VAL A 113 1.68 3.31 2.02
C VAL A 113 1.41 1.88 1.52
N ALA A 114 1.83 0.86 2.27
CA ALA A 114 1.65 -0.54 1.90
C ALA A 114 0.15 -0.92 1.80
N ASN A 115 -0.69 -0.43 2.73
CA ASN A 115 -2.13 -0.63 2.65
C ASN A 115 -2.75 0.02 1.42
N ASN A 116 -2.32 1.23 1.04
CA ASN A 116 -2.80 1.90 -0.17
C ASN A 116 -2.44 1.11 -1.44
N VAL A 117 -1.20 0.64 -1.55
CA VAL A 117 -0.75 -0.20 -2.67
C VAL A 117 -1.56 -1.50 -2.73
N GLY A 118 -1.72 -2.20 -1.60
CA GLY A 118 -2.48 -3.44 -1.54
C GLY A 118 -3.96 -3.25 -1.90
N PHE A 119 -4.55 -2.14 -1.48
CA PHE A 119 -5.92 -1.79 -1.84
C PHE A 119 -6.07 -1.55 -3.35
N ILE A 120 -5.17 -0.77 -3.96
CA ILE A 120 -5.17 -0.52 -5.41
C ILE A 120 -5.01 -1.82 -6.20
N ALA A 121 -4.05 -2.65 -5.80
CA ALA A 121 -3.80 -3.95 -6.40
C ALA A 121 -5.07 -4.83 -6.38
N ASN A 122 -5.75 -4.88 -5.23
CA ASN A 122 -7.03 -5.60 -5.11
C ASN A 122 -8.12 -5.02 -6.01
N CYS A 123 -8.23 -3.69 -6.17
CA CYS A 123 -9.18 -3.12 -7.12
C CYS A 123 -8.93 -3.60 -8.56
N PHE A 124 -7.67 -3.70 -9.00
CA PHE A 124 -7.34 -4.21 -10.32
C PHE A 124 -7.68 -5.70 -10.47
N LEU A 125 -7.39 -6.51 -9.45
CA LEU A 125 -7.68 -7.95 -9.45
C LEU A 125 -9.19 -8.25 -9.48
N VAL A 126 -10.00 -7.50 -8.72
CA VAL A 126 -11.46 -7.69 -8.66
C VAL A 126 -12.12 -7.27 -9.97
N ASN A 127 -11.93 -6.01 -10.37
CA ASN A 127 -12.49 -5.50 -11.61
C ASN A 127 -11.79 -4.21 -12.07
N ILE A 128 -10.74 -4.37 -12.87
CA ILE A 128 -10.01 -3.24 -13.47
C ILE A 128 -10.90 -2.31 -14.32
N CYS A 129 -12.07 -2.77 -14.78
CA CYS A 129 -13.01 -1.98 -15.60
C CYS A 129 -14.03 -1.18 -14.78
N ASP A 130 -14.06 -1.32 -13.45
CA ASP A 130 -15.01 -0.65 -12.55
C ASP A 130 -14.29 -0.08 -11.31
N LEU A 131 -13.54 0.99 -11.53
CA LEU A 131 -12.76 1.66 -10.49
C LEU A 131 -13.50 2.91 -9.97
N HIS A 132 -14.12 2.81 -8.80
CA HIS A 132 -14.89 3.92 -8.21
C HIS A 132 -14.41 4.37 -6.83
N ALA A 133 -13.60 3.54 -6.14
CA ALA A 133 -13.08 3.85 -4.81
C ALA A 133 -12.33 5.20 -4.76
N LYS A 134 -12.43 5.87 -3.59
CA LYS A 134 -11.68 7.09 -3.28
C LYS A 134 -10.47 6.70 -2.46
N ILE A 135 -9.28 6.87 -3.03
CA ILE A 135 -8.02 6.55 -2.38
C ILE A 135 -7.35 7.86 -2.01
N SER A 136 -6.86 7.97 -0.76
CA SER A 136 -6.11 9.13 -0.30
C SER A 136 -4.63 8.77 -0.21
N PRO A 137 -3.74 9.48 -0.93
CA PRO A 137 -2.31 9.28 -0.82
C PRO A 137 -1.78 9.49 0.59
N SER A 138 -0.79 8.68 0.97
CA SER A 138 -0.12 8.76 2.27
C SER A 138 0.55 10.11 2.52
N TRP A 139 0.93 10.83 1.45
CA TRP A 139 1.53 12.17 1.52
C TRP A 139 0.53 13.31 1.64
N ILE A 140 -0.78 13.05 1.49
CA ILE A 140 -1.79 14.06 1.82
C ILE A 140 -2.01 14.04 3.32
N GLN A 141 -1.46 15.02 4.02
CA GLN A 141 -1.80 15.27 5.43
C GLN A 141 -3.30 15.58 5.51
N ARG A 142 -4.10 14.59 5.89
CA ARG A 142 -5.42 14.87 6.46
C ARG A 142 -5.15 15.61 7.76
N LYS A 143 -5.43 16.92 7.79
CA LYS A 143 -5.54 17.65 9.06
C LYS A 143 -6.47 16.82 9.94
N ARG A 144 -5.93 16.14 10.96
CA ARG A 144 -6.75 15.56 12.02
C ARG A 144 -7.58 16.73 12.53
N ARG A 145 -8.90 16.72 12.29
CA ARG A 145 -9.79 17.52 13.12
C ARG A 145 -9.63 16.92 14.50
N ILE A 146 -8.75 17.52 15.29
CA ILE A 146 -8.77 17.36 16.73
C ILE A 146 -10.14 17.94 17.10
N SER A 147 -11.15 17.10 17.25
CA SER A 147 -12.31 17.46 18.05
C SER A 147 -11.79 17.55 19.48
N SER A 148 -11.18 18.69 19.81
CA SER A 148 -10.93 19.10 21.18
C SER A 148 -12.26 19.05 21.91
N GLY A 149 -12.27 18.37 23.04
CA GLY A 149 -13.45 17.94 23.76
C GLY A 149 -14.44 19.04 24.12
N GLU A 150 -15.60 18.54 24.49
CA GLU A 150 -16.71 19.23 25.11
C GLU A 150 -16.31 20.10 26.33
N ILE A 151 -17.24 21.00 26.66
CA ILE A 151 -17.55 21.70 27.92
C ILE A 151 -17.05 23.16 28.15
N ILE A 152 -18.07 23.99 28.44
CA ILE A 152 -18.20 25.23 29.24
C ILE A 152 -18.27 26.55 28.43
N ALA A 153 -19.50 26.89 28.00
CA ALA A 153 -19.87 28.27 27.69
C ALA A 153 -20.00 29.09 28.99
N PRO A 154 -19.52 30.35 29.03
CA PRO A 154 -19.45 31.10 30.27
C PRO A 154 -20.82 31.65 30.69
N HIS A 155 -21.09 31.50 31.98
CA HIS A 155 -22.21 32.06 32.71
C HIS A 155 -22.22 33.60 32.58
N LYS A 156 -23.16 34.17 31.81
CA LYS A 156 -23.39 35.64 31.82
C LYS A 156 -24.20 36.02 33.07
N ARG A 157 -23.51 36.58 34.07
CA ARG A 157 -24.10 37.47 35.09
C ARG A 157 -23.90 38.93 34.67
N ARG A 158 -25.00 39.70 34.65
CA ARG A 158 -25.16 41.15 34.96
C ARG A 158 -26.63 41.46 34.64
N ARG A 159 -27.55 41.74 35.58
CA ARG A 159 -27.70 42.91 36.46
C ARG A 159 -27.39 44.25 35.77
N SER A 160 -28.44 44.84 35.19
CA SER A 160 -28.99 46.16 35.57
C SER A 160 -30.47 46.18 35.21
#